data_AF-A0AAJ0SHN9-F1
#
_entry.id   AF-A0AAJ0SHN9-F1
#
_cell.length_a   1.000
_cell.length_b   1.000
_cell.length_c   1.000
_cell.angle_alpha   90.00
_cell.angle_beta   90.00
_cell.angle_gamma   90.00
#
_symmetry.space_group_name_H-M   'P 1'
#
loop_
_entity.id
_entity.type
_entity.pdbx_description
1 polymer ?
#
loop_
_entity_poly.entity_id
_entity_poly.type
_entity_poly.pdbx_seq_one_letter_code
_entity_poly.pdbx_strand_id
1 'polypeptide(L)'
;MTIKITPLKTSLFFTAFALFSLLTSCDNEEDRWTDVKGETVKEIVTNLDAKRIISFKVTNPGESQALYSAVDNVKKTITVYLPSYYEYQYLETAITLPEKTTISPAATELLPVFSKTPVTYTTKATDGTTAVYTVKIVIQQPSIILKELSTETETFTIQAGSSVTVKGENFIPSYEVTKLFIVDKQGNKKFQLKQYNDGIDIASFYVMYSFPSIENGLQADTDYWLLMESYNISKTMKYPFRVTN
;
A
#
# COMPACT_ATOMS: atom_id res chain seq x y z
N MET A 1 -29.07 -15.87 78.36
CA MET A 1 -28.98 -17.03 79.26
C MET A 1 -27.76 -17.83 78.83
N THR A 2 -26.77 -17.88 79.72
CA THR A 2 -25.49 -18.59 79.59
C THR A 2 -25.72 -20.08 79.42
N ILE A 3 -25.12 -20.74 78.42
CA ILE A 3 -24.73 -22.16 78.54
C ILE A 3 -23.41 -22.40 77.80
N LYS A 4 -22.36 -22.67 78.60
CA LYS A 4 -21.11 -23.37 78.25
C LYS A 4 -21.38 -24.86 78.11
N ILE A 5 -20.74 -25.57 77.18
CA ILE A 5 -20.28 -26.99 77.33
C ILE A 5 -19.10 -27.20 76.33
N THR A 6 -17.80 -27.07 76.69
CA THR A 6 -16.80 -28.07 77.21
C THR A 6 -16.77 -29.47 76.53
N PRO A 7 -15.61 -30.16 76.49
CA PRO A 7 -15.07 -30.80 75.28
C PRO A 7 -15.15 -32.33 75.33
N LEU A 8 -15.17 -33.00 74.17
CA LEU A 8 -15.03 -34.45 74.14
C LEU A 8 -13.59 -34.86 73.81
N LYS A 9 -12.99 -35.53 74.80
CA LYS A 9 -11.67 -36.12 74.80
C LYS A 9 -11.56 -37.28 73.80
N THR A 10 -10.43 -37.26 73.12
CA THR A 10 -9.57 -38.35 72.67
C THR A 10 -9.92 -39.81 73.04
N SER A 11 -9.72 -40.65 72.02
CA SER A 11 -8.99 -41.93 72.03
C SER A 11 -9.84 -43.18 71.78
N LEU A 12 -9.55 -43.87 70.68
CA LEU A 12 -9.31 -45.32 70.56
C LEU A 12 -9.00 -45.59 69.08
N PHE A 13 -7.75 -45.82 68.68
CA PHE A 13 -6.94 -47.05 68.80
C PHE A 13 -6.86 -47.76 67.45
N PHE A 14 -5.63 -47.91 66.97
CA PHE A 14 -5.10 -49.05 66.21
C PHE A 14 -5.68 -49.36 64.82
N THR A 15 -4.89 -49.07 63.78
CA THR A 15 -4.10 -50.05 62.99
C THR A 15 -3.49 -49.27 61.82
N ALA A 16 -2.17 -49.04 61.81
CA ALA A 16 -1.24 -49.85 61.03
C ALA A 16 -1.72 -50.09 59.59
N PHE A 17 -1.11 -49.41 58.62
CA PHE A 17 -0.17 -50.02 57.67
C PHE A 17 -0.02 -49.12 56.44
N ALA A 18 1.22 -48.68 56.23
CA ALA A 18 1.84 -48.30 54.96
C ALA A 18 0.92 -47.84 53.80
N LEU A 19 0.91 -46.54 53.51
CA LEU A 19 1.10 -45.95 52.17
C LEU A 19 0.87 -44.44 52.24
N PHE A 20 1.86 -43.64 52.67
CA PHE A 20 1.85 -42.20 52.42
C PHE A 20 3.26 -41.62 52.54
N SER A 21 4.19 -42.14 51.72
CA SER A 21 5.57 -41.63 51.61
C SER A 21 5.93 -41.32 50.16
N LEU A 22 5.00 -40.67 49.44
CA LEU A 22 5.23 -40.08 48.13
C LEU A 22 4.39 -38.80 47.98
N LEU A 23 4.55 -37.87 48.91
CA LEU A 23 4.37 -36.45 48.58
C LEU A 23 5.78 -35.85 48.57
N THR A 24 6.52 -36.12 47.49
CA THR A 24 7.63 -35.26 47.10
C THR A 24 7.02 -33.87 46.88
N SER A 25 7.35 -32.93 47.76
CA SER A 25 7.22 -31.51 47.46
C SER A 25 8.00 -31.29 46.18
N CYS A 26 7.28 -31.11 45.07
CA CYS A 26 7.81 -30.35 43.95
C CYS A 26 7.82 -28.91 44.43
N ASP A 27 8.92 -28.49 45.07
CA ASP A 27 9.34 -27.10 44.98
C ASP A 27 9.68 -26.86 43.51
N ASN A 28 8.66 -26.54 42.72
CA ASN A 28 8.88 -25.85 41.46
C ASN A 28 9.28 -24.42 41.84
N GLU A 29 10.56 -24.23 42.16
CA GLU A 29 11.19 -22.93 41.93
C GLU A 29 11.03 -22.66 40.43
N GLU A 30 9.99 -21.90 40.07
CA GLU A 30 9.93 -21.30 38.75
C GLU A 30 11.15 -20.39 38.65
N ASP A 31 12.10 -20.75 37.79
CA ASP A 31 13.14 -19.87 37.31
C ASP A 31 12.46 -18.66 36.67
N ARG A 32 12.19 -17.65 37.49
CA ARG A 32 11.73 -16.35 37.04
C ARG A 32 12.87 -15.76 36.25
N TRP A 33 12.76 -15.83 34.92
CA TRP A 33 13.61 -15.11 33.99
C TRP A 33 13.76 -13.67 34.48
N THR A 34 14.93 -13.35 35.02
CA THR A 34 15.31 -11.97 35.25
C THR A 34 15.75 -11.43 33.90
N ASP A 35 15.04 -10.43 33.41
CA ASP A 35 15.44 -9.70 32.22
C ASP A 35 16.73 -8.94 32.56
N VAL A 36 17.88 -9.61 32.39
CA VAL A 36 19.18 -8.97 32.46
C VAL A 36 19.27 -8.16 31.19
N LYS A 37 19.00 -6.86 31.29
CA LYS A 37 19.21 -5.89 30.21
C LYS A 37 20.67 -6.01 29.77
N GLY A 38 20.89 -6.78 28.71
CA GLY A 38 22.20 -6.92 28.09
C GLY A 38 22.73 -5.54 27.73
N GLU A 39 24.04 -5.38 27.80
CA GLU A 39 24.66 -4.14 27.37
C GLU A 39 24.19 -3.78 25.96
N THR A 40 23.82 -2.52 25.76
CA THR A 40 23.46 -2.02 24.43
C THR A 40 24.70 -2.10 23.55
N VAL A 41 24.89 -3.21 22.84
CA VAL A 41 25.94 -3.34 21.83
C VAL A 41 25.58 -2.41 20.69
N LYS A 42 26.14 -1.20 20.70
CA LYS A 42 26.15 -0.33 19.53
C LYS A 42 27.19 -0.88 18.58
N GLU A 43 26.77 -1.61 17.57
CA GLU A 43 27.63 -1.89 16.42
C GLU A 43 27.89 -0.56 15.70
N ILE A 44 29.01 0.08 16.01
CA ILE A 44 29.43 1.29 15.30
C ILE A 44 30.05 0.82 13.99
N VAL A 45 29.27 0.86 12.91
CA VAL A 45 29.81 0.67 11.56
C VAL A 45 30.67 1.89 11.23
N THR A 46 31.98 1.77 11.42
CA THR A 46 32.93 2.89 11.35
C THR A 46 33.32 3.32 9.94
N ASN A 47 32.99 2.54 8.91
CA ASN A 47 33.31 2.86 7.52
C ASN A 47 32.07 2.84 6.62
N LEU A 48 31.11 3.71 6.93
CA LEU A 48 29.95 3.95 6.07
C LEU A 48 30.33 4.93 4.96
N ASP A 49 29.96 4.56 3.73
CA ASP A 49 30.20 5.36 2.52
C ASP A 49 29.79 6.83 2.71
N ALA A 50 30.70 7.79 2.49
CA ALA A 50 30.45 9.21 2.74
C ALA A 50 29.42 9.81 1.78
N LYS A 51 29.32 9.27 0.56
CA LYS A 51 28.31 9.61 -0.47
C LYS A 51 27.00 8.81 -0.32
N ARG A 52 26.72 8.29 0.88
CA ARG A 52 25.47 7.58 1.15
C ARG A 52 24.30 8.54 1.32
N ILE A 53 23.08 8.05 1.10
CA ILE A 53 21.87 8.70 1.61
C ILE A 53 21.52 8.04 2.96
N ILE A 54 21.30 8.86 3.99
CA ILE A 54 20.93 8.38 5.33
C ILE A 54 19.45 8.03 5.36
N SER A 55 18.60 8.95 4.89
CA SER A 55 17.17 8.71 4.78
C SER A 55 16.57 9.50 3.63
N PHE A 56 15.51 8.94 3.07
CA PHE A 56 14.63 9.60 2.12
C PHE A 56 13.20 9.40 2.63
N LYS A 57 12.42 10.47 2.71
CA LYS A 57 11.01 10.39 3.12
C LYS A 57 10.13 11.25 2.22
N VAL A 58 8.89 10.80 2.03
CA VAL A 58 7.81 11.59 1.44
C VAL A 58 7.10 12.32 2.56
N THR A 59 6.98 13.64 2.47
CA THR A 59 6.52 14.50 3.58
C THR A 59 5.08 14.95 3.47
N ASN A 60 4.42 14.83 2.32
CA ASN A 60 2.97 15.03 2.23
C ASN A 60 2.23 13.80 2.80
N PRO A 61 1.17 13.99 3.64
CA PRO A 61 0.47 15.25 3.89
C PRO A 61 1.07 16.10 5.03
N GLY A 62 2.06 15.57 5.75
CA GLY A 62 2.81 16.29 6.78
C GLY A 62 3.89 15.42 7.42
N GLU A 63 4.81 16.07 8.13
CA GLU A 63 5.96 15.41 8.77
C GLU A 63 5.59 14.30 9.76
N SER A 64 4.45 14.43 10.45
CA SER A 64 3.95 13.41 11.37
C SER A 64 3.47 12.13 10.69
N GLN A 65 3.21 12.18 9.38
CA GLN A 65 2.70 11.07 8.57
C GLN A 65 3.65 10.74 7.42
N ALA A 66 4.91 11.19 7.51
CA ALA A 66 5.89 11.01 6.47
C ALA A 66 6.13 9.51 6.16
N LEU A 67 6.18 9.18 4.88
CA LEU A 67 6.46 7.82 4.42
C LEU A 67 7.97 7.65 4.25
N TYR A 68 8.58 6.81 5.08
CA TYR A 68 9.99 6.49 4.98
C TYR A 68 10.25 5.49 3.84
N SER A 69 11.19 5.84 2.97
CA SER A 69 11.57 5.00 1.83
C SER A 69 12.73 4.07 2.18
N ALA A 70 12.82 2.95 1.46
CA ALA A 70 13.96 2.04 1.59
C ALA A 70 15.15 2.56 0.78
N VAL A 71 16.26 2.88 1.44
CA VAL A 71 17.50 3.34 0.80
C VAL A 71 18.50 2.19 0.75
N ASP A 72 18.81 1.72 -0.46
CA ASP A 72 19.85 0.73 -0.71
C ASP A 72 21.12 1.46 -1.19
N ASN A 73 22.08 1.60 -0.28
CA ASN A 73 23.36 2.27 -0.54
C ASN A 73 24.35 1.39 -1.31
N VAL A 74 24.10 0.10 -1.51
CA VAL A 74 24.94 -0.77 -2.35
C VAL A 74 24.47 -0.68 -3.79
N LYS A 75 23.17 -0.84 -4.03
CA LYS A 75 22.55 -0.75 -5.36
C LYS A 75 22.32 0.68 -5.84
N LYS A 76 22.47 1.66 -4.94
CA LYS A 76 22.18 3.09 -5.18
C LYS A 76 20.74 3.28 -5.66
N THR A 77 19.79 2.74 -4.90
CA THR A 77 18.36 2.86 -5.19
C THR A 77 17.58 3.35 -3.98
N ILE A 78 16.58 4.19 -4.22
CA ILE A 78 15.59 4.61 -3.24
C ILE A 78 14.26 4.00 -3.66
N THR A 79 13.64 3.18 -2.83
CA THR A 79 12.32 2.59 -3.10
C THR A 79 11.27 3.26 -2.23
N VAL A 80 10.40 4.04 -2.86
CA VAL A 80 9.26 4.69 -2.24
C VAL A 80 8.07 3.75 -2.36
N TYR A 81 7.57 3.25 -1.24
CA TYR A 81 6.32 2.49 -1.21
C TYR A 81 5.17 3.45 -0.95
N LEU A 82 4.36 3.72 -1.98
CA LEU A 82 3.30 4.71 -1.95
C LEU A 82 1.94 4.03 -1.79
N PRO A 83 1.25 4.18 -0.65
CA PRO A 83 -0.13 3.75 -0.51
C PRO A 83 -1.03 4.47 -1.51
N SER A 84 -1.83 3.70 -2.25
CA SER A 84 -2.65 4.20 -3.36
C SER A 84 -3.75 5.18 -2.93
N TYR A 85 -4.25 5.06 -1.69
CA TYR A 85 -5.32 5.91 -1.15
C TYR A 85 -4.91 7.38 -0.96
N TYR A 86 -3.62 7.71 -1.06
CA TYR A 86 -3.16 9.11 -1.04
C TYR A 86 -3.38 9.84 -2.36
N GLU A 87 -3.55 9.11 -3.47
CA GLU A 87 -3.89 9.67 -4.78
C GLU A 87 -2.86 10.69 -5.31
N TYR A 88 -1.63 10.63 -4.78
CA TYR A 88 -0.60 11.59 -5.13
C TYR A 88 -0.21 11.50 -6.59
N GLN A 89 -0.13 12.68 -7.20
CA GLN A 89 0.49 12.92 -8.51
C GLN A 89 1.92 13.44 -8.37
N TYR A 90 2.21 14.06 -7.22
CA TYR A 90 3.48 14.65 -6.87
C TYR A 90 3.81 14.33 -5.41
N LEU A 91 5.10 14.15 -5.13
CA LEU A 91 5.62 13.87 -3.79
C LEU A 91 6.47 15.04 -3.32
N GLU A 92 6.19 15.51 -2.12
CA GLU A 92 7.12 16.35 -1.38
C GLU A 92 8.14 15.43 -0.70
N THR A 93 9.43 15.73 -0.79
CA THR A 93 10.46 14.81 -0.32
C THR A 93 11.49 15.51 0.54
N ALA A 94 12.01 14.78 1.53
CA ALA A 94 13.12 15.25 2.35
C ALA A 94 14.21 14.18 2.40
N ILE A 95 15.46 14.63 2.25
CA ILE A 95 16.63 13.77 2.17
C ILE A 95 17.62 14.19 3.26
N THR A 96 18.08 13.21 4.03
CA THR A 96 19.15 13.40 5.02
C THR A 96 20.43 12.79 4.48
N LEU A 97 21.51 13.57 4.57
CA LEU A 97 22.84 13.22 4.07
C LEU A 97 23.86 13.25 5.22
N PRO A 98 25.00 12.55 5.07
CA PRO A 98 26.14 12.76 5.95
C PRO A 98 26.59 14.22 5.94
N GLU A 99 27.27 14.63 7.01
CA GLU A 99 27.78 16.00 7.15
C GLU A 99 28.61 16.39 5.91
N LYS A 100 28.43 17.63 5.42
CA LYS A 100 29.15 18.22 4.27
C LYS A 100 28.96 17.49 2.93
N THR A 101 28.09 16.49 2.84
CA THR A 101 27.69 15.86 1.58
C THR A 101 26.62 16.70 0.90
N THR A 102 26.73 16.90 -0.41
CA THR A 102 25.75 17.64 -1.21
C THR A 102 24.97 16.70 -2.12
N ILE A 103 23.84 17.17 -2.65
CA ILE A 103 22.97 16.42 -3.55
C ILE A 103 22.51 17.30 -4.72
N SER A 104 22.40 16.72 -5.91
CA SER A 104 21.88 17.38 -7.12
C SER A 104 20.97 16.42 -7.92
N PRO A 105 19.77 16.84 -8.36
CA PRO A 105 19.16 18.14 -8.09
C PRO A 105 18.87 18.33 -6.60
N ALA A 106 18.63 19.57 -6.18
CA ALA A 106 18.15 19.83 -4.83
C ALA A 106 16.77 19.15 -4.66
N ALA A 107 16.55 18.52 -3.51
CA ALA A 107 15.27 17.87 -3.19
C ALA A 107 14.21 18.89 -2.73
N THR A 108 14.10 20.00 -3.45
CA THR A 108 13.15 21.09 -3.19
C THR A 108 11.99 21.11 -4.18
N GLU A 109 12.13 20.41 -5.30
CA GLU A 109 11.09 20.29 -6.31
C GLU A 109 10.17 19.10 -6.03
N LEU A 110 8.91 19.26 -6.44
CA LEU A 110 7.92 18.20 -6.38
C LEU A 110 8.31 17.05 -7.30
N LEU A 111 8.40 15.85 -6.75
CA LEU A 111 8.75 14.64 -7.47
C LEU A 111 7.49 14.06 -8.16
N PRO A 112 7.38 14.03 -9.50
CA PRO A 112 6.22 13.48 -10.16
C PRO A 112 6.14 11.97 -10.00
N VAL A 113 4.96 11.47 -9.62
CA VAL A 113 4.68 10.03 -9.51
C VAL A 113 4.69 9.36 -10.89
N PHE A 114 4.27 10.10 -11.93
CA PHE A 114 4.15 9.64 -13.31
C PHE A 114 5.31 10.08 -14.22
N SER A 115 6.55 9.94 -13.75
CA SER A 115 7.70 10.33 -14.56
C SER A 115 7.97 9.33 -15.69
N LYS A 116 8.07 9.82 -16.93
CA LYS A 116 8.55 9.01 -18.08
C LYS A 116 10.04 8.75 -18.02
N THR A 117 10.78 9.63 -17.34
CA THR A 117 12.22 9.53 -17.16
C THR A 117 12.55 9.09 -15.74
N PRO A 118 13.53 8.20 -15.53
CA PRO A 118 13.99 7.85 -14.20
C PRO A 118 14.41 9.11 -13.43
N VAL A 119 13.94 9.24 -12.20
CA VAL A 119 14.35 10.34 -11.33
C VAL A 119 15.60 9.90 -10.58
N THR A 120 16.65 10.71 -10.67
CA THR A 120 17.96 10.40 -10.08
C THR A 120 18.49 11.54 -9.24
N TYR A 121 19.17 11.20 -8.15
CA TYR A 121 19.93 12.14 -7.33
C TYR A 121 21.41 11.77 -7.30
N THR A 122 22.27 12.75 -7.53
CA THR A 122 23.72 12.61 -7.42
C THR A 122 24.18 13.19 -6.11
N THR A 123 24.71 12.36 -5.21
CA THR A 123 25.38 12.81 -3.99
C THR A 123 26.86 13.04 -4.24
N LYS A 124 27.44 14.08 -3.65
CA LYS A 124 28.89 14.36 -3.71
C LYS A 124 29.46 14.54 -2.30
N ALA A 125 30.46 13.73 -1.96
CA ALA A 125 31.17 13.83 -0.69
C ALA A 125 32.28 14.92 -0.75
N THR A 126 32.86 15.25 0.40
CA THR A 126 33.91 16.27 0.53
C THR A 126 35.20 15.93 -0.21
N ASP A 127 35.49 14.64 -0.40
CA ASP A 127 36.63 14.15 -1.17
C ASP A 127 36.41 14.23 -2.70
N GLY A 128 35.24 14.70 -3.13
CA GLY A 128 34.86 14.85 -4.53
C GLY A 128 34.23 13.61 -5.16
N THR A 129 34.18 12.47 -4.46
CA THR A 129 33.54 11.25 -4.97
C THR A 129 32.02 11.41 -5.07
N THR A 130 31.43 10.74 -6.06
CA THR A 130 29.99 10.84 -6.35
C THR A 130 29.29 9.49 -6.42
N ALA A 131 27.99 9.49 -6.13
CA ALA A 131 27.11 8.34 -6.33
C ALA A 131 25.77 8.82 -6.88
N VAL A 132 25.21 8.06 -7.82
CA VAL A 132 23.93 8.36 -8.45
C VAL A 132 22.88 7.38 -7.94
N TYR A 133 21.87 7.88 -7.24
CA TYR A 133 20.74 7.12 -6.73
C TYR A 133 19.57 7.23 -7.68
N THR A 134 18.93 6.10 -8.00
CA THR A 134 17.68 6.08 -8.77
C THR A 134 16.49 5.90 -7.84
N VAL A 135 15.50 6.78 -7.98
CA VAL A 135 14.23 6.68 -7.24
C VAL A 135 13.28 5.74 -7.99
N LYS A 136 12.71 4.80 -7.26
CA LYS A 136 11.70 3.84 -7.71
C LYS A 136 10.44 4.04 -6.88
N ILE A 137 9.35 4.41 -7.54
CA ILE A 137 8.05 4.54 -6.87
C ILE A 137 7.28 3.23 -7.10
N VAL A 138 6.94 2.56 -6.00
CA VAL A 138 6.15 1.33 -5.98
C VAL A 138 4.80 1.67 -5.39
N ILE A 139 3.77 1.65 -6.23
CA ILE A 139 2.41 1.99 -5.85
C ILE A 139 1.74 0.76 -5.29
N GLN A 140 1.23 0.88 -4.07
CA GLN A 140 0.53 -0.19 -3.37
C GLN A 140 -0.97 -0.13 -3.70
N GLN A 141 -1.30 -0.40 -4.96
CA GLN A 141 -2.68 -0.56 -5.41
C GLN A 141 -2.98 -2.05 -5.61
N PRO A 142 -4.07 -2.58 -5.01
CA PRO A 142 -4.54 -3.91 -5.35
C PRO A 142 -4.99 -4.00 -6.81
N SER A 143 -5.05 -5.21 -7.37
CA SER A 143 -5.55 -5.37 -8.73
C SER A 143 -6.99 -4.88 -8.89
N ILE A 144 -7.26 -4.16 -9.99
CA ILE A 144 -8.60 -3.70 -10.35
C ILE A 144 -9.48 -4.91 -10.68
N ILE A 145 -10.67 -4.95 -10.09
CA ILE A 145 -11.72 -5.89 -10.44
C ILE A 145 -12.81 -5.09 -11.16
N LEU A 146 -13.18 -5.51 -12.38
CA LEU A 146 -14.30 -4.94 -13.11
C LEU A 146 -15.45 -5.94 -13.10
N LYS A 147 -16.65 -5.46 -12.76
CA LYS A 147 -17.88 -6.19 -13.01
C LYS A 147 -18.27 -6.01 -14.47
N GLU A 148 -18.34 -7.12 -15.20
CA GLU A 148 -18.71 -7.14 -16.61
C GLU A 148 -20.09 -6.49 -16.82
N LEU A 149 -20.22 -5.70 -17.90
CA LEU A 149 -21.50 -5.17 -18.35
C LEU A 149 -22.31 -6.23 -19.12
N SER A 150 -21.60 -7.04 -19.90
CA SER A 150 -22.14 -8.09 -20.77
C SER A 150 -21.83 -9.47 -20.20
N THR A 151 -22.46 -10.49 -20.78
CA THR A 151 -22.14 -11.90 -20.52
C THR A 151 -21.63 -12.57 -21.81
N GLU A 152 -21.40 -13.88 -21.76
CA GLU A 152 -21.03 -14.65 -22.97
C GLU A 152 -22.15 -14.71 -24.00
N THR A 153 -23.41 -14.64 -23.57
CA THR A 153 -24.59 -14.79 -24.44
C THR A 153 -25.39 -13.49 -24.62
N GLU A 154 -25.13 -12.47 -23.81
CA GLU A 154 -25.87 -11.21 -23.83
C GLU A 154 -24.94 -10.01 -23.90
N THR A 155 -25.08 -9.21 -24.96
CA THR A 155 -24.30 -7.98 -25.16
C THR A 155 -25.07 -6.79 -24.62
N PHE A 156 -24.46 -6.09 -23.66
CA PHE A 156 -24.96 -4.81 -23.15
C PHE A 156 -24.84 -3.72 -24.22
N THR A 157 -25.87 -2.90 -24.37
CA THR A 157 -25.89 -1.77 -25.30
C THR A 157 -25.76 -0.45 -24.55
N ILE A 158 -24.91 0.45 -25.05
CA ILE A 158 -24.76 1.82 -24.54
C ILE A 158 -25.20 2.79 -25.63
N GLN A 159 -26.18 3.63 -25.31
CA GLN A 159 -26.61 4.69 -26.20
C GLN A 159 -25.55 5.80 -26.26
N ALA A 160 -25.25 6.29 -27.46
CA ALA A 160 -24.37 7.43 -27.67
C ALA A 160 -24.88 8.67 -26.91
N GLY A 161 -23.97 9.41 -26.27
CA GLY A 161 -24.34 10.58 -25.46
C GLY A 161 -25.01 10.31 -24.12
N SER A 162 -25.18 9.03 -23.73
CA SER A 162 -25.70 8.65 -22.41
C SER A 162 -24.60 8.63 -21.32
N SER A 163 -24.90 8.09 -20.15
CA SER A 163 -23.89 7.78 -19.13
C SER A 163 -23.72 6.27 -18.98
N VAL A 164 -22.53 5.86 -18.54
CA VAL A 164 -22.23 4.47 -18.19
C VAL A 164 -21.76 4.40 -16.74
N THR A 165 -22.37 3.48 -15.98
CA THR A 165 -21.90 3.12 -14.65
C THR A 165 -21.07 1.84 -14.75
N VAL A 166 -19.80 1.93 -14.35
CA VAL A 166 -18.91 0.77 -14.20
C VAL A 166 -18.83 0.42 -12.73
N LYS A 167 -19.00 -0.86 -12.39
CA LYS A 167 -18.89 -1.38 -11.03
C LYS A 167 -17.67 -2.28 -10.91
N GLY A 168 -17.17 -2.46 -9.70
CA GLY A 168 -15.99 -3.27 -9.48
C GLY A 168 -15.43 -3.12 -8.07
N GLU A 169 -14.13 -3.33 -7.93
CA GLU A 169 -13.40 -3.17 -6.67
C GLU A 169 -12.02 -2.57 -6.94
N ASN A 170 -11.46 -1.96 -5.90
CA ASN A 170 -10.11 -1.37 -5.87
C ASN A 170 -9.93 -0.19 -6.84
N PHE A 171 -11.01 0.55 -7.09
CA PHE A 171 -10.92 1.82 -7.81
C PHE A 171 -10.33 2.88 -6.90
N ILE A 172 -9.46 3.73 -7.44
CA ILE A 172 -8.98 4.91 -6.72
C ILE A 172 -9.90 6.07 -7.07
N PRO A 173 -10.52 6.75 -6.09
CA PRO A 173 -11.47 7.83 -6.33
C PRO A 173 -10.84 9.16 -6.76
N SER A 174 -9.95 9.09 -7.74
CA SER A 174 -9.31 10.22 -8.40
C SER A 174 -9.30 10.00 -9.91
N TYR A 175 -9.76 10.98 -10.68
CA TYR A 175 -9.78 10.90 -12.14
C TYR A 175 -8.43 11.22 -12.79
N GLU A 176 -7.54 11.87 -12.04
CA GLU A 176 -6.16 12.07 -12.48
C GLU A 176 -5.40 10.74 -12.49
N VAL A 177 -5.79 9.84 -11.58
CA VAL A 177 -5.21 8.51 -11.41
C VAL A 177 -5.99 7.43 -12.16
N THR A 178 -7.30 7.36 -12.00
CA THR A 178 -8.20 6.34 -12.56
C THR A 178 -8.92 6.85 -13.81
N LYS A 179 -8.60 6.25 -14.95
CA LYS A 179 -9.11 6.62 -16.27
C LYS A 179 -9.81 5.44 -16.90
N LEU A 180 -10.91 5.71 -17.59
CA LEU A 180 -11.66 4.69 -18.33
C LEU A 180 -11.57 4.99 -19.82
N PHE A 181 -11.26 3.97 -20.61
CA PHE A 181 -11.09 4.05 -22.04
C PHE A 181 -12.04 3.08 -22.74
N ILE A 182 -12.53 3.49 -23.89
CA ILE A 182 -13.15 2.62 -24.88
C ILE A 182 -12.02 2.10 -25.78
N VAL A 183 -11.93 0.78 -25.92
CA VAL A 183 -10.95 0.12 -26.79
C VAL A 183 -11.62 -0.77 -27.83
N ASP A 184 -10.97 -0.96 -28.98
CA ASP A 184 -11.39 -1.94 -29.98
C ASP A 184 -10.97 -3.37 -29.61
N LYS A 185 -11.34 -4.33 -30.47
CA LYS A 185 -11.01 -5.76 -30.31
C LYS A 185 -9.50 -6.03 -30.22
N GLN A 186 -8.67 -5.16 -30.79
CA GLN A 186 -7.22 -5.26 -30.75
C GLN A 186 -6.63 -4.59 -29.50
N GLY A 187 -7.45 -3.94 -28.67
CA GLY A 187 -7.03 -3.20 -27.47
C GLY A 187 -6.57 -1.77 -27.75
N ASN A 188 -6.77 -1.24 -28.96
CA ASN A 188 -6.40 0.15 -29.25
C ASN A 188 -7.41 1.09 -28.61
N LYS A 189 -6.90 2.07 -27.84
CA LYS A 189 -7.71 3.14 -27.24
C LYS A 189 -8.34 4.00 -28.34
N LYS A 190 -9.68 4.02 -28.37
CA LYS A 190 -10.49 4.86 -29.26
C LYS A 190 -10.88 6.16 -28.58
N PHE A 191 -11.25 6.08 -27.32
CA PHE A 191 -11.75 7.24 -26.59
C PHE A 191 -11.44 7.13 -25.10
N GLN A 192 -11.06 8.24 -24.47
CA GLN A 192 -11.00 8.36 -23.02
C GLN A 192 -12.31 8.97 -22.52
N LEU A 193 -13.05 8.24 -21.68
CA LEU A 193 -14.32 8.69 -21.16
C LEU A 193 -14.15 9.90 -20.24
N LYS A 194 -15.08 10.85 -20.36
CA LYS A 194 -15.12 12.06 -19.53
C LYS A 194 -15.91 11.80 -18.26
N GLN A 195 -15.56 12.51 -17.19
CA GLN A 195 -16.28 12.47 -15.92
C GLN A 195 -17.73 12.90 -16.14
N TYR A 196 -18.66 12.31 -15.38
CA TYR A 196 -20.09 12.65 -15.51
C TYR A 196 -20.43 13.97 -14.81
N ASN A 197 -20.09 14.12 -13.52
CA ASN A 197 -20.30 15.34 -12.72
C ASN A 197 -19.00 15.87 -12.11
N ASP A 198 -18.03 16.27 -12.93
CA ASP A 198 -16.73 16.83 -12.48
C ASP A 198 -16.02 15.99 -11.40
N GLY A 199 -16.29 14.69 -11.43
CA GLY A 199 -15.58 13.69 -10.68
C GLY A 199 -16.10 13.39 -9.29
N ILE A 200 -17.33 13.78 -9.02
CA ILE A 200 -18.04 13.43 -7.78
C ILE A 200 -18.48 11.95 -7.78
N ASP A 201 -18.53 11.30 -8.95
CA ASP A 201 -19.11 9.97 -9.12
C ASP A 201 -18.06 8.85 -9.26
N ILE A 202 -16.92 8.97 -8.58
CA ILE A 202 -15.96 7.87 -8.44
C ILE A 202 -15.89 7.43 -6.98
N ALA A 203 -16.12 6.15 -6.76
CA ALA A 203 -15.95 5.49 -5.48
C ALA A 203 -15.08 4.25 -5.68
N SER A 204 -14.64 3.65 -4.58
CA SER A 204 -13.80 2.44 -4.61
C SER A 204 -14.45 1.22 -5.27
N PHE A 205 -15.77 1.24 -5.49
CA PHE A 205 -16.56 0.13 -6.04
C PHE A 205 -17.45 0.49 -7.24
N TYR A 206 -17.56 1.77 -7.60
CA TYR A 206 -18.26 2.20 -8.80
C TYR A 206 -17.71 3.50 -9.35
N VAL A 207 -17.92 3.72 -10.64
CA VAL A 207 -17.61 4.98 -11.29
C VAL A 207 -18.62 5.26 -12.39
N MET A 208 -19.07 6.51 -12.50
CA MET A 208 -19.94 6.96 -13.58
C MET A 208 -19.17 7.88 -14.54
N TYR A 209 -19.32 7.61 -15.83
CA TYR A 209 -18.70 8.39 -16.91
C TYR A 209 -19.74 8.83 -17.94
N SER A 210 -19.50 9.99 -18.55
CA SER A 210 -20.22 10.47 -19.72
C SER A 210 -19.77 9.70 -20.95
N PHE A 211 -20.71 9.04 -21.63
CA PHE A 211 -20.45 8.33 -22.87
C PHE A 211 -20.46 9.29 -24.06
N PRO A 212 -19.49 9.22 -24.98
CA PRO A 212 -19.38 10.17 -26.08
C PRO A 212 -20.50 10.02 -27.12
N SER A 213 -20.67 11.06 -27.94
CA SER A 213 -21.37 10.95 -29.22
C SER A 213 -20.53 10.15 -30.23
N ILE A 214 -21.18 9.58 -31.24
CA ILE A 214 -20.56 8.74 -32.28
C ILE A 214 -19.55 9.51 -33.16
N GLU A 215 -19.63 10.84 -33.20
CA GLU A 215 -18.69 11.71 -33.91
C GLU A 215 -17.23 11.58 -33.43
N ASN A 216 -16.99 10.93 -32.29
CA ASN A 216 -15.67 10.74 -31.69
C ASN A 216 -14.91 9.49 -32.18
N GLY A 217 -15.16 9.07 -33.43
CA GLY A 217 -14.49 7.90 -34.02
C GLY A 217 -15.00 6.55 -33.50
N LEU A 218 -16.16 6.53 -32.85
CA LEU A 218 -16.91 5.32 -32.56
C LEU A 218 -17.88 5.03 -33.71
N GLN A 219 -18.33 3.79 -33.83
CA GLN A 219 -19.30 3.36 -34.84
C GLN A 219 -20.49 2.74 -34.13
N ALA A 220 -21.70 3.05 -34.61
CA ALA A 220 -22.91 2.37 -34.16
C ALA A 220 -22.82 0.86 -34.50
N ASP A 221 -23.54 0.05 -33.74
CA ASP A 221 -23.65 -1.39 -33.90
C ASP A 221 -22.31 -2.14 -33.90
N THR A 222 -21.29 -1.51 -33.30
CA THR A 222 -19.93 -2.02 -33.23
C THR A 222 -19.59 -2.41 -31.79
N ASP A 223 -18.89 -3.53 -31.65
CA ASP A 223 -18.45 -4.06 -30.36
C ASP A 223 -17.16 -3.38 -29.89
N TYR A 224 -17.18 -2.91 -28.64
CA TYR A 224 -16.07 -2.29 -27.95
C TYR A 224 -15.91 -2.86 -26.54
N TRP A 225 -14.76 -2.60 -25.91
CA TRP A 225 -14.47 -3.00 -24.54
C TRP A 225 -14.14 -1.80 -23.68
N LEU A 226 -14.40 -1.92 -22.39
CA LEU A 226 -13.95 -0.94 -21.41
C LEU A 226 -12.61 -1.38 -20.82
N LEU A 227 -11.64 -0.48 -20.89
CA LEU A 227 -10.32 -0.59 -20.27
C LEU A 227 -10.24 0.46 -19.15
N MET A 228 -10.09 0.00 -17.91
CA MET A 228 -9.73 0.87 -16.79
C MET A 228 -8.23 0.87 -16.61
N GLU A 229 -7.63 2.05 -16.51
CA GLU A 229 -6.25 2.24 -16.08
C GLU A 229 -6.24 3.02 -14.78
N SER A 230 -5.40 2.61 -13.84
CA SER A 230 -5.18 3.32 -12.59
C SER A 230 -3.72 3.18 -12.23
N TYR A 231 -3.04 4.30 -12.03
CA TYR A 231 -1.58 4.30 -11.84
C TYR A 231 -0.82 3.51 -12.93
N ASN A 232 -0.15 2.42 -12.55
CA ASN A 232 0.62 1.53 -13.42
C ASN A 232 -0.07 0.18 -13.67
N ILE A 233 -1.34 0.05 -13.27
CA ILE A 233 -2.15 -1.16 -13.48
C ILE A 233 -3.33 -0.88 -14.41
N SER A 234 -3.79 -1.91 -15.09
CA SER A 234 -4.94 -1.82 -15.98
C SER A 234 -5.76 -3.10 -16.00
N LYS A 235 -7.03 -2.96 -16.34
CA LYS A 235 -7.97 -4.07 -16.49
C LYS A 235 -8.94 -3.79 -17.63
N THR A 236 -9.00 -4.70 -18.59
CA THR A 236 -10.04 -4.72 -19.63
C THR A 236 -11.15 -5.68 -19.21
N MET A 237 -12.40 -5.28 -19.45
CA MET A 237 -13.53 -6.21 -19.41
C MET A 237 -13.33 -7.34 -20.43
N LYS A 238 -13.85 -8.53 -20.13
CA LYS A 238 -13.77 -9.70 -21.01
C LYS A 238 -14.75 -9.58 -22.16
N TYR A 239 -15.99 -9.18 -21.88
CA TYR A 239 -17.07 -9.16 -22.86
C TYR A 239 -17.26 -7.76 -23.46
N PRO A 240 -17.59 -7.66 -24.76
CA PRO A 240 -17.82 -6.38 -25.39
C PRO A 240 -19.15 -5.78 -24.94
N PHE A 241 -19.27 -4.46 -25.05
CA PHE A 241 -20.54 -3.76 -25.14
C PHE A 241 -20.72 -3.25 -26.57
N ARG A 242 -21.97 -2.94 -26.95
CA ARG A 242 -22.30 -2.41 -28.27
C ARG A 242 -22.79 -0.97 -28.18
N VAL A 243 -22.29 -0.09 -29.05
CA VAL A 243 -22.76 1.30 -29.13
C VAL A 243 -24.01 1.38 -29.99
N THR A 244 -25.04 2.09 -29.53
CA THR A 244 -26.25 2.40 -30.30
C THR A 244 -26.42 3.91 -30.44
N ASN A 245 -27.22 4.36 -31.41
CA ASN A 245 -27.62 5.77 -31.55
C ASN A 245 -28.58 6.19 -30.44
#